data_AF-A0A812RJ72-F1
#
_entry.id   AF-A0A812RJ72-F1
#
_cell.length_a   1.000
_cell.length_b   1.000
_cell.length_c   1.000
_cell.angle_alpha   90.00
_cell.angle_beta   90.00
_cell.angle_gamma   90.00
#
_symmetry.space_group_name_H-M   'P 1'
#
loop_
_entity.id
_entity.type
_entity.pdbx_description
1 polymer ?
#
loop_
_entity_poly.entity_id
_entity_poly.type
_entity_poly.pdbx_seq_one_letter_code
_entity_poly.pdbx_strand_id
1 'polypeptide(L)'
;MAEASSTDARLVAGFIELCDPEGLQQFAPVNFDWNQPIGDTSRLPLVMAIKQSLTSTAAKRQKQLALIEWLLRVGADPLRKMPEHSIGFCIYLPDRDETSVDTACAGESTMSFIFSLLGSLRQGAGDADWSSECKHLEDVLAVIKRATSAKTAAGHKVAVHQDVVSLWESLRDFTSTHNVIFEAADGEVSAHDMVLMLASPVLRAMLESAMKEGANRRIQVKDSSSQGVTLFLDMLYTSSTCVETNLKTMLVALDLAHRWQVSHIVDTLAETLQPEIDVGSFAAIAEAAVLKGLESLQRACAAFGAKNCEIQSMLKKISFPPAVQKLMGAPETQQPEQGTPKRRRF
;
A
#
# COMPACT_ATOMS: atom_id res chain seq x y z
N MET A 1 -10.75 -0.11 -35.14
CA MET A 1 -10.45 -0.12 -33.69
C MET A 1 -10.17 1.27 -33.07
N ALA A 2 -10.10 2.36 -33.83
CA ALA A 2 -9.83 3.70 -33.27
C ALA A 2 -11.09 4.53 -32.88
N GLU A 3 -12.28 4.20 -33.41
CA GLU A 3 -13.51 4.99 -33.17
C GLU A 3 -14.19 4.72 -31.81
N ALA A 4 -14.03 3.51 -31.24
CA ALA A 4 -14.64 3.15 -29.96
C ALA A 4 -14.03 3.95 -28.78
N SER A 5 -12.69 4.09 -28.77
CA SER A 5 -11.97 4.89 -27.75
C SER A 5 -12.42 6.36 -27.73
N SER A 6 -12.74 6.95 -28.88
CA SER A 6 -13.22 8.34 -28.97
C SER A 6 -14.65 8.51 -28.42
N THR A 7 -15.53 7.53 -28.66
CA THR A 7 -16.92 7.57 -28.17
C THR A 7 -16.98 7.37 -26.66
N ASP A 8 -16.22 6.41 -26.15
CA ASP A 8 -16.11 6.12 -24.73
C ASP A 8 -15.49 7.30 -23.95
N ALA A 9 -14.44 7.92 -24.51
CA ALA A 9 -13.81 9.09 -23.92
C ALA A 9 -14.74 10.31 -23.84
N ARG A 10 -15.62 10.50 -24.84
CA ARG A 10 -16.65 11.57 -24.81
C ARG A 10 -17.73 11.30 -23.77
N LEU A 11 -18.17 10.05 -23.64
CA LEU A 11 -19.14 9.65 -22.62
C LEU A 11 -18.60 9.91 -21.21
N VAL A 12 -17.36 9.49 -20.94
CA VAL A 12 -16.69 9.74 -19.66
C VAL A 12 -16.55 11.25 -19.39
N ALA A 13 -16.14 12.03 -20.39
CA ALA A 13 -16.06 13.49 -20.28
C ALA A 13 -17.41 14.12 -19.91
N GLY A 14 -18.51 13.69 -20.54
CA GLY A 14 -19.85 14.18 -20.27
C GLY A 14 -20.33 13.92 -18.84
N PHE A 15 -20.11 12.72 -18.29
CA PHE A 15 -20.51 12.45 -16.91
C PHE A 15 -19.64 13.18 -15.87
N ILE A 16 -18.35 13.40 -16.17
CA ILE A 16 -17.51 14.28 -15.34
C ILE A 16 -18.10 15.69 -15.34
N GLU A 17 -18.46 16.23 -16.52
CA GLU A 17 -19.13 17.53 -16.67
C GLU A 17 -20.48 17.62 -15.96
N LEU A 18 -21.20 16.52 -15.80
CA LEU A 18 -22.45 16.51 -15.05
C LEU A 18 -22.22 16.33 -13.54
N CYS A 19 -20.98 16.06 -13.11
CA CYS A 19 -20.65 15.65 -11.74
C CYS A 19 -21.49 14.45 -11.29
N ASP A 20 -21.62 13.46 -12.17
CA ASP A 20 -22.46 12.27 -11.99
C ASP A 20 -21.59 11.01 -11.83
N PRO A 21 -21.15 10.69 -10.59
CA PRO A 21 -20.34 9.51 -10.33
C PRO A 21 -21.13 8.20 -10.51
N GLU A 22 -22.46 8.23 -10.35
CA GLU A 22 -23.34 7.07 -10.51
C GLU A 22 -23.42 6.68 -11.99
N GLY A 23 -23.60 7.68 -12.86
CA GLY A 23 -23.51 7.51 -14.31
C GLY A 23 -22.15 6.99 -14.78
N LEU A 24 -21.04 7.52 -14.25
CA LEU A 24 -19.71 6.98 -14.54
C LEU A 24 -19.57 5.52 -14.13
N GLN A 25 -20.04 5.16 -12.93
CA GLN A 25 -19.96 3.78 -12.45
C GLN A 25 -20.78 2.81 -13.32
N GLN A 26 -21.92 3.27 -13.84
CA GLN A 26 -22.82 2.44 -14.63
C GLN A 26 -22.38 2.31 -16.10
N PHE A 27 -21.84 3.37 -16.68
CA PHE A 27 -21.64 3.47 -18.13
C PHE A 27 -20.17 3.58 -18.57
N ALA A 28 -19.22 3.76 -17.66
CA ALA A 28 -17.80 3.71 -18.04
C ALA A 28 -17.41 2.28 -18.48
N PRO A 29 -16.61 2.14 -19.55
CA PRO A 29 -16.12 0.82 -19.96
C PRO A 29 -15.33 0.13 -18.84
N VAL A 30 -15.51 -1.18 -18.69
CA VAL A 30 -14.88 -1.98 -17.62
C VAL A 30 -13.34 -1.87 -17.61
N ASN A 31 -12.72 -1.71 -18.78
CA ASN A 31 -11.27 -1.56 -18.95
C ASN A 31 -10.88 -0.16 -19.42
N PHE A 32 -11.62 0.87 -19.02
CA PHE A 32 -11.31 2.24 -19.37
C PHE A 32 -9.96 2.67 -18.75
N ASP A 33 -9.04 3.16 -19.57
CA ASP A 33 -7.80 3.76 -19.07
C ASP A 33 -8.08 5.16 -18.52
N TRP A 34 -8.15 5.28 -17.19
CA TRP A 34 -8.36 6.56 -16.50
C TRP A 34 -7.18 7.55 -16.60
N ASN A 35 -6.10 7.15 -17.26
CA ASN A 35 -4.91 7.95 -17.54
C ASN A 35 -4.75 8.29 -19.03
N GLN A 36 -5.78 7.99 -19.85
CA GLN A 36 -5.85 8.43 -21.23
C GLN A 36 -6.49 9.82 -21.34
N PRO A 37 -6.12 10.64 -22.34
CA PRO A 37 -6.79 11.91 -22.62
C PRO A 37 -8.25 11.73 -23.01
N ILE A 38 -9.14 12.59 -22.50
CA ILE A 38 -10.57 12.59 -22.80
C ILE A 38 -11.06 13.96 -23.26
N GLY A 39 -12.20 13.96 -23.98
CA GLY A 39 -12.87 15.14 -24.51
C GLY A 39 -12.07 15.89 -25.56
N ASP A 40 -12.62 17.02 -26.02
CA ASP A 40 -12.03 17.81 -27.11
C ASP A 40 -10.77 18.59 -26.68
N THR A 41 -10.48 18.62 -25.37
CA THR A 41 -9.32 19.33 -24.81
C THR A 41 -8.13 18.42 -24.46
N SER A 42 -8.22 17.13 -24.79
CA SER A 42 -7.18 16.12 -24.52
C SER A 42 -6.67 16.17 -23.07
N ARG A 43 -7.59 16.22 -22.10
CA ARG A 43 -7.26 16.30 -20.67
C ARG A 43 -7.40 14.95 -20.00
N LEU A 44 -6.62 14.70 -18.95
CA LEU A 44 -6.83 13.52 -18.12
C LEU A 44 -8.13 13.67 -17.31
N PRO A 45 -8.91 12.59 -17.09
CA PRO A 45 -10.17 12.61 -16.34
C PRO A 45 -10.06 13.30 -14.97
N LEU A 46 -9.00 13.00 -14.21
CA LEU A 46 -8.77 13.58 -12.89
C LEU A 46 -8.60 15.10 -12.95
N VAL A 47 -7.81 15.59 -13.90
CA VAL A 47 -7.53 17.02 -14.06
C VAL A 47 -8.80 17.76 -14.53
N MET A 48 -9.61 17.12 -15.38
CA MET A 48 -10.91 17.66 -15.80
C MET A 48 -11.88 17.80 -14.62
N ALA A 49 -11.99 16.80 -13.76
CA ALA A 49 -12.83 16.86 -12.55
C ALA A 49 -12.37 17.97 -11.59
N ILE A 50 -11.05 18.12 -11.39
CA ILE A 50 -10.48 19.20 -10.57
C ILE A 50 -10.82 20.57 -11.17
N LYS A 51 -10.65 20.74 -12.50
CA LYS A 51 -10.99 21.99 -13.20
C LYS A 51 -12.38 22.46 -12.85
N GLN A 52 -13.32 21.55 -13.06
CA GLN A 52 -14.73 21.85 -12.93
C GLN A 52 -15.09 22.17 -11.49
N SER A 53 -14.35 21.60 -10.55
CA SER A 53 -14.57 21.83 -9.14
C SER A 53 -14.25 23.24 -8.66
N LEU A 54 -13.32 23.91 -9.35
CA LEU A 54 -12.91 25.26 -9.03
C LEU A 54 -13.94 26.30 -9.50
N THR A 55 -14.62 26.02 -10.61
CA THR A 55 -15.68 26.88 -11.16
C THR A 55 -17.07 26.58 -10.59
N SER A 56 -17.16 25.70 -9.58
CA SER A 56 -18.43 25.22 -9.02
C SER A 56 -18.77 25.87 -7.68
N THR A 57 -20.08 25.96 -7.39
CA THR A 57 -20.59 26.47 -6.11
C THR A 57 -20.14 25.61 -4.94
N ALA A 58 -20.08 26.18 -3.73
CA ALA A 58 -19.67 25.47 -2.51
C ALA A 58 -20.46 24.16 -2.27
N ALA A 59 -21.76 24.15 -2.59
CA ALA A 59 -22.59 22.95 -2.46
C ALA A 59 -22.24 21.84 -3.49
N LYS A 60 -21.77 22.21 -4.68
CA LYS A 60 -21.32 21.26 -5.72
C LYS A 60 -19.90 20.74 -5.46
N ARG A 61 -19.04 21.53 -4.80
CA ARG A 61 -17.66 21.14 -4.46
C ARG A 61 -17.58 19.84 -3.69
N GLN A 62 -18.50 19.59 -2.75
CA GLN A 62 -18.52 18.32 -1.99
C GLN A 62 -18.78 17.10 -2.88
N LYS A 63 -19.70 17.20 -3.85
CA LYS A 63 -19.96 16.12 -4.80
C LYS A 63 -18.76 15.89 -5.71
N GLN A 64 -18.04 16.94 -6.07
CA GLN A 64 -16.83 16.83 -6.89
C GLN A 64 -15.65 16.23 -6.13
N LEU A 65 -15.51 16.50 -4.84
CA LEU A 65 -14.52 15.80 -4.01
C LEU A 65 -14.80 14.29 -3.98
N ALA A 66 -16.07 13.87 -3.89
CA ALA A 66 -16.45 12.46 -3.98
C ALA A 66 -16.14 11.85 -5.36
N LEU A 67 -16.39 12.60 -6.45
CA LEU A 67 -16.02 12.19 -7.81
C LEU A 67 -14.50 12.03 -7.97
N ILE A 68 -13.71 13.00 -7.47
CA ILE A 68 -12.24 12.96 -7.51
C ILE A 68 -11.73 11.75 -6.72
N GLU A 69 -12.28 11.50 -5.53
CA GLU A 69 -11.94 10.33 -4.72
C GLU A 69 -12.25 9.03 -5.47
N TRP A 70 -13.40 8.96 -6.14
CA TRP A 70 -13.79 7.81 -6.95
C TRP A 70 -12.83 7.59 -8.14
N LEU A 71 -12.49 8.63 -8.90
CA LEU A 71 -11.53 8.56 -10.01
C LEU A 71 -10.17 8.00 -9.58
N LEU A 72 -9.69 8.43 -8.41
CA LEU A 72 -8.44 7.92 -7.84
C LEU A 72 -8.54 6.42 -7.50
N ARG A 73 -9.68 5.97 -6.95
CA ARG A 73 -9.92 4.55 -6.62
C ARG A 73 -9.95 3.66 -7.87
N VAL A 74 -10.56 4.11 -8.96
CA VAL A 74 -10.68 3.32 -10.21
C VAL A 74 -9.41 3.30 -11.06
N GLY A 75 -8.37 4.07 -10.69
CA GLY A 75 -7.05 3.93 -11.30
C GLY A 75 -6.45 5.23 -11.87
N ALA A 76 -7.10 6.38 -11.70
CA ALA A 76 -6.46 7.65 -12.06
C ALA A 76 -5.19 7.85 -11.22
N ASP A 77 -4.10 8.23 -11.89
CA ASP A 77 -2.80 8.47 -11.28
C ASP A 77 -2.52 9.98 -11.21
N PRO A 78 -2.44 10.58 -10.00
CA PRO A 78 -2.15 11.99 -9.83
C PRO A 78 -0.73 12.40 -10.27
N LEU A 79 0.19 11.44 -10.42
CA LEU A 79 1.56 11.67 -10.90
C LEU A 79 1.71 11.47 -12.41
N ARG A 80 0.66 11.01 -13.09
CA ARG A 80 0.65 10.90 -14.55
C ARG A 80 0.88 12.27 -15.17
N LYS A 81 1.88 12.35 -16.06
CA LYS A 81 2.15 13.55 -16.85
C LYS A 81 1.07 13.74 -17.91
N MET A 82 0.57 14.96 -18.02
CA MET A 82 -0.35 15.38 -19.06
C MET A 82 0.37 15.44 -20.42
N PRO A 83 -0.35 15.21 -21.54
CA PRO A 83 0.21 15.39 -22.88
C PRO A 83 0.84 16.78 -23.09
N GLU A 84 1.92 16.85 -23.88
CA GLU A 84 2.61 18.10 -24.22
C GLU A 84 1.72 19.12 -24.96
N HIS A 85 0.65 18.65 -25.59
CA HIS A 85 -0.31 19.49 -26.32
C HIS A 85 -1.56 19.83 -25.47
N SER A 86 -1.56 19.54 -24.17
CA SER A 86 -2.69 19.87 -23.31
C SER A 86 -2.87 21.39 -23.16
N ILE A 87 -4.10 21.85 -23.36
CA ILE A 87 -4.46 23.26 -23.27
C ILE A 87 -4.45 23.68 -21.80
N GLY A 88 -3.81 24.83 -21.53
CA GLY A 88 -3.73 25.46 -20.21
C GLY A 88 -5.08 25.68 -19.54
N PHE A 89 -5.00 25.98 -18.25
CA PHE A 89 -6.15 26.22 -17.37
C PHE A 89 -6.34 27.71 -17.19
N CYS A 90 -7.54 28.20 -17.49
CA CYS A 90 -7.99 29.54 -17.13
C CYS A 90 -9.12 29.39 -16.12
N ILE A 91 -9.00 30.06 -14.98
CA ILE A 91 -10.07 30.18 -13.97
C ILE A 91 -10.45 31.64 -13.87
N TYR A 92 -11.76 31.90 -13.88
CA TYR A 92 -12.34 33.23 -13.75
C TYR A 92 -13.10 33.33 -12.43
N LEU A 93 -13.08 34.52 -11.80
CA LEU A 93 -14.01 34.80 -10.72
C LEU A 93 -15.41 35.08 -11.28
N PRO A 94 -16.46 34.48 -10.71
CA PRO A 94 -17.84 34.68 -11.17
C PRO A 94 -18.30 36.14 -11.20
N ASP A 95 -17.73 36.99 -10.33
CA ASP A 95 -18.14 38.38 -10.14
C ASP A 95 -17.17 39.40 -10.78
N ARG A 96 -16.10 38.96 -11.43
CA ARG A 96 -15.12 39.82 -12.12
C ARG A 96 -14.55 39.11 -13.34
N ASP A 97 -15.18 39.32 -14.50
CA ASP A 97 -14.73 38.77 -15.80
C ASP A 97 -13.28 39.17 -16.16
N GLU A 98 -12.71 40.20 -15.52
CA GLU A 98 -11.33 40.66 -15.73
C GLU A 98 -10.27 39.99 -14.84
N THR A 99 -10.67 39.21 -13.83
CA THR A 99 -9.73 38.52 -12.93
C THR A 99 -9.61 37.06 -13.33
N SER A 100 -8.58 36.74 -14.13
CA SER A 100 -8.26 35.36 -14.53
C SER A 100 -6.90 34.89 -13.99
N VAL A 101 -6.81 33.60 -13.72
CA VAL A 101 -5.54 32.91 -13.44
C VAL A 101 -5.30 31.87 -14.51
N ASP A 102 -4.19 32.05 -15.22
CA ASP A 102 -3.74 31.13 -16.25
C ASP A 102 -2.60 30.25 -15.71
N THR A 103 -2.74 28.94 -15.85
CA THR A 103 -1.72 27.99 -15.44
C THR A 103 -1.50 26.96 -16.53
N ALA A 104 -0.25 26.83 -16.99
CA ALA A 104 0.13 25.80 -17.94
C ALA A 104 0.05 24.42 -17.27
N CYS A 105 -0.41 23.43 -18.02
CA CYS A 105 -0.55 22.05 -17.54
C CYS A 105 0.17 21.04 -18.45
N ALA A 106 0.66 21.47 -19.62
CA ALA A 106 1.38 20.61 -20.56
C ALA A 106 2.65 20.05 -19.91
N GLY A 107 2.84 18.73 -20.01
CA GLY A 107 4.00 18.02 -19.46
C GLY A 107 4.06 17.93 -17.92
N GLU A 108 3.16 18.61 -17.20
CA GLU A 108 3.07 18.56 -15.75
C GLU A 108 2.25 17.36 -15.26
N SER A 109 2.47 16.95 -14.02
CA SER A 109 1.59 16.01 -13.33
C SER A 109 0.39 16.74 -12.72
N THR A 110 -0.68 16.02 -12.36
CA THR A 110 -1.81 16.62 -11.62
C THR A 110 -1.34 17.30 -10.33
N MET A 111 -0.37 16.69 -9.63
CA MET A 111 0.21 17.25 -8.40
C MET A 111 0.97 18.55 -8.66
N SER A 112 1.87 18.56 -9.64
CA SER A 112 2.64 19.75 -10.03
C SER A 112 1.71 20.90 -10.41
N PHE A 113 0.68 20.58 -11.19
CA PHE A 113 -0.34 21.53 -11.62
C PHE A 113 -1.11 22.14 -10.43
N ILE A 114 -1.59 21.32 -9.49
CA ILE A 114 -2.28 21.83 -8.30
C ILE A 114 -1.38 22.78 -7.49
N PHE A 115 -0.11 22.44 -7.31
CA PHE A 115 0.83 23.30 -6.57
C PHE A 115 1.13 24.60 -7.30
N SER A 116 1.31 24.54 -8.62
CA SER A 116 1.51 25.71 -9.47
C SER A 116 0.32 26.66 -9.35
N LEU A 117 -0.89 26.13 -9.48
CA LEU A 117 -2.13 26.89 -9.36
C LEU A 117 -2.32 27.48 -7.95
N LEU A 118 -2.09 26.70 -6.88
CA LEU A 118 -2.12 27.20 -5.50
C LEU A 118 -1.13 28.35 -5.29
N GLY A 119 0.06 28.26 -5.88
CA GLY A 119 1.06 29.33 -5.86
C GLY A 119 0.54 30.61 -6.48
N SER A 120 -0.03 30.52 -7.69
CA SER A 120 -0.60 31.67 -8.40
C SER A 120 -1.78 32.30 -7.66
N LEU A 121 -2.69 31.50 -7.12
CA LEU A 121 -3.85 32.00 -6.37
C LEU A 121 -3.44 32.73 -5.08
N ARG A 122 -2.46 32.19 -4.34
CA ARG A 122 -1.94 32.80 -3.10
C ARG A 122 -1.18 34.11 -3.32
N GLN A 123 -0.61 34.30 -4.51
CA GLN A 123 0.05 35.55 -4.88
C GLN A 123 -0.95 36.68 -5.22
N GLY A 124 -2.26 36.43 -5.17
CA GLY A 124 -3.28 37.44 -5.42
C GLY A 124 -3.39 37.78 -6.91
N ALA A 125 -3.24 36.80 -7.79
CA ALA A 125 -3.38 37.00 -9.23
C ALA A 125 -4.72 37.70 -9.55
N GLY A 126 -4.64 38.86 -10.22
CA GLY A 126 -5.79 39.71 -10.55
C GLY A 126 -6.40 40.51 -9.39
N ASP A 127 -5.66 40.71 -8.29
CA ASP A 127 -6.03 41.53 -7.12
C ASP A 127 -7.37 41.12 -6.48
N ALA A 128 -7.57 39.81 -6.39
CA ALA A 128 -8.78 39.22 -5.85
C ALA A 128 -8.53 38.20 -4.74
N ASP A 129 -9.56 37.98 -3.92
CA ASP A 129 -9.54 37.01 -2.83
C ASP A 129 -9.86 35.61 -3.36
N TRP A 130 -8.84 34.77 -3.43
CA TRP A 130 -8.92 33.37 -3.85
C TRP A 130 -8.93 32.38 -2.67
N SER A 131 -9.23 32.85 -1.45
CA SER A 131 -9.16 32.01 -0.23
C SER A 131 -10.05 30.78 -0.30
N SER A 132 -11.22 30.90 -0.93
CA SER A 132 -12.18 29.80 -1.12
C SER A 132 -11.62 28.71 -2.04
N GLU A 133 -11.00 29.10 -3.15
CA GLU A 133 -10.40 28.21 -4.15
C GLU A 133 -9.14 27.56 -3.61
N CYS A 134 -8.32 28.32 -2.86
CA CYS A 134 -7.16 27.79 -2.17
C CYS A 134 -7.55 26.69 -1.18
N LYS A 135 -8.57 26.95 -0.34
CA LYS A 135 -9.09 25.96 0.60
C LYS A 135 -9.61 24.72 -0.12
N HIS A 136 -10.34 24.89 -1.22
CA HIS A 136 -10.84 23.76 -2.00
C HIS A 136 -9.71 22.93 -2.63
N LEU A 137 -8.66 23.55 -3.15
CA LEU A 137 -7.48 22.83 -3.66
C LEU A 137 -6.74 22.09 -2.54
N GLU A 138 -6.69 22.64 -1.33
CA GLU A 138 -6.16 21.94 -0.15
C GLU A 138 -7.01 20.71 0.21
N ASP A 139 -8.34 20.82 0.12
CA ASP A 139 -9.25 19.68 0.30
C ASP A 139 -9.04 18.60 -0.78
N VAL A 140 -8.85 19.00 -2.05
CA VAL A 140 -8.49 18.09 -3.16
C VAL A 140 -7.16 17.38 -2.87
N LEU A 141 -6.13 18.10 -2.42
CA LEU A 141 -4.84 17.51 -2.03
C LEU A 141 -4.99 16.52 -0.87
N ALA A 142 -5.85 16.81 0.11
CA ALA A 142 -6.15 15.89 1.20
C ALA A 142 -6.79 14.60 0.68
N VAL A 143 -7.73 14.68 -0.26
CA VAL A 143 -8.33 13.51 -0.92
C VAL A 143 -7.27 12.69 -1.66
N ILE A 144 -6.42 13.33 -2.47
CA ILE A 144 -5.33 12.66 -3.19
C ILE A 144 -4.37 11.96 -2.22
N LYS A 145 -3.99 12.63 -1.13
CA LYS A 145 -3.11 12.04 -0.10
C LYS A 145 -3.73 10.81 0.54
N ARG A 146 -5.01 10.85 0.91
CA ARG A 146 -5.73 9.69 1.47
C ARG A 146 -5.78 8.54 0.48
N ALA A 147 -6.16 8.80 -0.77
CA ALA A 147 -6.30 7.79 -1.80
C ALA A 147 -4.94 7.16 -2.19
N THR A 148 -3.89 7.96 -2.28
CA THR A 148 -2.53 7.48 -2.59
C THR A 148 -1.98 6.64 -1.45
N SER A 149 -2.16 7.07 -0.19
CA SER A 149 -1.76 6.27 0.97
C SER A 149 -2.49 4.93 1.03
N ALA A 150 -3.76 4.89 0.63
CA ALA A 150 -4.53 3.66 0.53
C ALA A 150 -4.04 2.73 -0.60
N LYS A 151 -3.63 3.27 -1.76
CA LYS A 151 -3.01 2.47 -2.85
C LYS A 151 -1.67 1.87 -2.43
N THR A 152 -0.80 2.65 -1.79
CA THR A 152 0.51 2.16 -1.32
C THR A 152 0.36 1.09 -0.24
N ALA A 153 -0.70 1.17 0.57
CA ALA A 153 -1.03 0.18 1.60
C ALA A 153 -1.86 -1.01 1.10
N ALA A 154 -2.16 -1.11 -0.20
CA ALA A 154 -2.98 -2.19 -0.74
C ALA A 154 -2.24 -3.13 -1.68
N GLY A 155 -1.08 -2.76 -2.21
CA GLY A 155 -0.48 -3.47 -3.35
C GLY A 155 -1.43 -3.47 -4.57
N HIS A 156 -0.99 -3.94 -5.72
CA HIS A 156 -1.87 -4.10 -6.87
C HIS A 156 -2.82 -5.30 -6.65
N LYS A 157 -3.93 -5.10 -5.93
CA LYS A 157 -4.95 -6.15 -5.75
C LYS A 157 -5.65 -6.38 -7.09
N VAL A 158 -5.59 -7.62 -7.58
CA VAL A 158 -6.27 -8.05 -8.81
C VAL A 158 -7.48 -8.87 -8.41
N ALA A 159 -8.65 -8.53 -8.95
CA ALA A 159 -9.84 -9.36 -8.80
C ALA A 159 -9.69 -10.62 -9.66
N VAL A 160 -9.76 -11.78 -9.03
CA VAL A 160 -9.70 -13.10 -9.69
C VAL A 160 -11.01 -13.83 -9.48
N HIS A 161 -11.38 -14.69 -10.43
CA HIS A 161 -12.56 -15.55 -10.30
C HIS A 161 -12.35 -16.57 -9.17
N GLN A 162 -13.39 -16.89 -8.40
CA GLN A 162 -13.28 -17.80 -7.25
C GLN A 162 -12.70 -19.17 -7.64
N ASP A 163 -13.10 -19.72 -8.78
CA ASP A 163 -12.59 -21.02 -9.28
C ASP A 163 -11.07 -21.03 -9.50
N VAL A 164 -10.45 -19.87 -9.79
CA VAL A 164 -8.99 -19.77 -9.90
C VAL A 164 -8.34 -19.91 -8.53
N VAL A 165 -8.92 -19.29 -7.50
CA VAL A 165 -8.46 -19.42 -6.11
C VAL A 165 -8.63 -20.87 -5.64
N SER A 166 -9.79 -21.48 -5.90
CA SER A 166 -10.05 -22.87 -5.53
C SER A 166 -9.15 -23.87 -6.26
N LEU A 167 -8.69 -23.55 -7.47
CA LEU A 167 -7.66 -24.34 -8.15
C LEU A 167 -6.30 -24.25 -7.43
N TRP A 168 -5.90 -23.08 -6.95
CA TRP A 168 -4.67 -22.91 -6.18
C TRP A 168 -4.74 -23.58 -4.80
N GLU A 169 -5.89 -23.51 -4.13
CA GLU A 169 -6.18 -24.27 -2.90
C GLU A 169 -6.07 -25.78 -3.18
N SER A 170 -6.68 -26.26 -4.27
CA SER A 170 -6.57 -27.67 -4.66
C SER A 170 -5.13 -28.09 -4.92
N LEU A 171 -4.30 -27.21 -5.50
CA LEU A 171 -2.87 -27.46 -5.67
C LEU A 171 -2.16 -27.55 -4.30
N ARG A 172 -2.47 -26.67 -3.35
CA ARG A 172 -1.92 -26.68 -1.99
C ARG A 172 -2.27 -27.96 -1.22
N ASP A 173 -3.47 -28.47 -1.44
CA ASP A 173 -4.02 -29.66 -0.78
C ASP A 173 -3.62 -30.97 -1.46
N PHE A 174 -3.02 -30.91 -2.66
CA PHE A 174 -2.61 -32.11 -3.40
C PHE A 174 -1.31 -32.71 -2.85
N THR A 175 -1.34 -33.08 -1.57
CA THR A 175 -0.16 -33.51 -0.79
C THR A 175 0.58 -34.71 -1.36
N SER A 176 -0.08 -35.56 -2.16
CA SER A 176 0.57 -36.70 -2.83
C SER A 176 1.58 -36.29 -3.91
N THR A 177 1.54 -35.06 -4.42
CA THR A 177 2.51 -34.54 -5.40
C THR A 177 3.60 -33.67 -4.75
N HIS A 178 3.55 -33.47 -3.43
CA HIS A 178 4.60 -32.76 -2.72
C HIS A 178 5.93 -33.51 -2.81
N ASN A 179 7.01 -32.75 -3.02
CA ASN A 179 8.35 -33.27 -3.23
C ASN A 179 9.41 -32.59 -2.36
N VAL A 180 9.01 -31.68 -1.45
CA VAL A 180 9.86 -31.09 -0.41
C VAL A 180 9.18 -31.24 0.95
N ILE A 181 9.97 -31.52 1.98
CA ILE A 181 9.51 -31.63 3.37
C ILE A 181 10.21 -30.59 4.24
N PHE A 182 9.43 -29.81 4.97
CA PHE A 182 9.90 -28.97 6.07
C PHE A 182 9.86 -29.76 7.37
N GLU A 183 11.00 -29.83 8.04
CA GLU A 183 11.15 -30.48 9.34
C GLU A 183 10.99 -29.42 10.44
N ALA A 184 9.73 -29.17 10.84
CA ALA A 184 9.38 -28.21 11.88
C ALA A 184 9.70 -28.74 13.30
N ALA A 185 9.44 -27.91 14.31
CA ALA A 185 9.68 -28.23 15.72
C ALA A 185 8.80 -29.37 16.24
N ASP A 186 7.56 -29.46 15.76
CA ASP A 186 6.49 -30.32 16.26
C ASP A 186 5.87 -31.23 15.18
N GLY A 187 6.42 -31.25 13.97
CA GLY A 187 5.94 -32.10 12.88
C GLY A 187 6.63 -31.85 11.55
N GLU A 188 6.26 -32.65 10.54
CA GLU A 188 6.66 -32.43 9.15
C GLU A 188 5.54 -31.73 8.38
N VAL A 189 5.90 -30.81 7.48
CA VAL A 189 4.97 -30.14 6.56
C VAL A 189 5.53 -30.25 5.16
N SER A 190 4.74 -30.70 4.19
CA SER A 190 5.21 -30.92 2.81
C SER A 190 4.70 -29.84 1.84
N ALA A 191 5.44 -29.62 0.75
CA ALA A 191 5.11 -28.66 -0.30
C ALA A 191 5.73 -29.05 -1.67
N HIS A 192 5.36 -28.31 -2.72
CA HIS A 192 5.98 -28.36 -4.03
C HIS A 192 7.22 -27.44 -4.12
N ASP A 193 8.36 -27.99 -4.54
CA ASP A 193 9.60 -27.24 -4.77
C ASP A 193 9.42 -26.09 -5.76
N MET A 194 8.73 -26.33 -6.88
CA MET A 194 8.55 -25.35 -7.94
C MET A 194 7.93 -24.05 -7.40
N VAL A 195 6.92 -24.16 -6.53
CA VAL A 195 6.26 -23.00 -5.93
C VAL A 195 7.24 -22.25 -5.02
N LEU A 196 8.00 -22.97 -4.19
CA LEU A 196 9.01 -22.41 -3.29
C LEU A 196 10.14 -21.69 -4.07
N MET A 197 10.67 -22.32 -5.12
CA MET A 197 11.75 -21.80 -5.93
C MET A 197 11.31 -20.58 -6.76
N LEU A 198 10.06 -20.53 -7.21
CA LEU A 198 9.51 -19.36 -7.91
C LEU A 198 9.29 -18.18 -6.94
N ALA A 199 8.79 -18.45 -5.74
CA ALA A 199 8.46 -17.42 -4.76
C ALA A 199 9.67 -16.85 -4.00
N SER A 200 10.75 -17.62 -3.85
CA SER A 200 11.90 -17.24 -3.02
C SER A 200 13.23 -17.49 -3.72
N PRO A 201 14.10 -16.47 -3.86
CA PRO A 201 15.46 -16.67 -4.35
C PRO A 201 16.31 -17.51 -3.39
N VAL A 202 16.03 -17.43 -2.08
CA VAL A 202 16.74 -18.20 -1.04
C VAL A 202 16.37 -19.69 -1.14
N LEU A 203 15.08 -20.00 -1.24
CA LEU A 203 14.62 -21.38 -1.38
C LEU A 203 15.03 -21.97 -2.73
N ARG A 204 15.05 -21.17 -3.80
CA ARG A 204 15.61 -21.57 -5.09
C ARG A 204 17.06 -22.01 -4.96
N ALA A 205 17.91 -21.13 -4.45
CA ALA A 205 19.33 -21.44 -4.26
C ALA A 205 19.54 -22.66 -3.35
N MET A 206 18.75 -22.79 -2.29
CA MET A 206 18.79 -23.93 -1.37
C MET A 206 18.43 -25.26 -2.06
N LEU A 207 17.34 -25.27 -2.82
CA LEU A 207 16.78 -26.47 -3.45
C LEU A 207 17.50 -26.86 -4.75
N GLU A 208 18.14 -25.93 -5.43
CA GLU A 208 19.00 -26.20 -6.60
C GLU A 208 20.42 -26.60 -6.20
N SER A 209 20.82 -26.41 -4.93
CA SER A 209 22.16 -26.75 -4.46
C SER A 209 22.37 -28.25 -4.30
N ALA A 210 23.63 -28.68 -4.36
CA ALA A 210 24.05 -30.03 -3.98
C ALA A 210 24.19 -30.22 -2.45
N MET A 211 23.78 -29.23 -1.64
CA MET A 211 23.81 -29.34 -0.18
C MET A 211 22.70 -30.29 0.31
N LYS A 212 22.70 -30.58 1.62
CA LYS A 212 21.79 -31.58 2.22
C LYS A 212 20.32 -31.28 1.90
N GLU A 213 19.95 -30.01 1.93
CA GLU A 213 18.59 -29.54 1.71
C GLU A 213 18.13 -29.82 0.28
N GLY A 214 18.94 -29.47 -0.72
CA GLY A 214 18.65 -29.74 -2.14
C GLY A 214 18.73 -31.22 -2.50
N ALA A 215 19.73 -31.94 -1.97
CA ALA A 215 19.93 -33.35 -2.25
C ALA A 215 18.82 -34.24 -1.65
N ASN A 216 18.39 -33.96 -0.42
CA ASN A 216 17.38 -34.77 0.28
C ASN A 216 15.96 -34.20 0.17
N ARG A 217 15.81 -33.01 -0.44
CA ARG A 217 14.55 -32.26 -0.48
C ARG A 217 13.92 -32.05 0.90
N ARG A 218 14.77 -31.78 1.90
CA ARG A 218 14.37 -31.62 3.31
C ARG A 218 14.93 -30.31 3.87
N ILE A 219 14.07 -29.43 4.36
CA ILE A 219 14.43 -28.11 4.90
C ILE A 219 14.21 -28.11 6.41
N GLN A 220 15.26 -27.85 7.19
CA GLN A 220 15.17 -27.85 8.64
C GLN A 220 14.74 -26.48 9.19
N VAL A 221 13.63 -26.46 9.92
CA VAL A 221 13.07 -25.25 10.57
C VAL A 221 12.64 -25.58 12.01
N LYS A 222 13.57 -26.13 12.79
CA LYS A 222 13.34 -26.63 14.15
C LYS A 222 12.98 -25.54 15.17
N ASP A 223 13.15 -24.28 14.81
CA ASP A 223 12.75 -23.11 15.57
C ASP A 223 11.32 -22.64 15.25
N SER A 224 10.66 -23.24 14.26
CA SER A 224 9.34 -22.86 13.77
C SER A 224 8.31 -23.97 14.05
N SER A 225 7.09 -23.60 14.42
CA SER A 225 5.98 -24.56 14.54
C SER A 225 5.47 -24.98 13.17
N SER A 226 4.97 -26.21 13.07
CA SER A 226 4.30 -26.76 11.88
C SER A 226 3.15 -25.86 11.44
N GLN A 227 2.35 -25.33 12.37
CA GLN A 227 1.29 -24.36 12.05
C GLN A 227 1.83 -23.08 11.41
N GLY A 228 2.96 -22.55 11.87
CA GLY A 228 3.58 -21.36 11.27
C GLY A 228 4.14 -21.64 9.88
N VAL A 229 4.71 -22.83 9.66
CA VAL A 229 5.13 -23.29 8.33
C VAL A 229 3.92 -23.47 7.42
N THR A 230 2.84 -24.08 7.90
CA THR A 230 1.58 -24.24 7.16
C THR A 230 1.02 -22.88 6.75
N LEU A 231 0.90 -21.92 7.67
CA LEU A 231 0.42 -20.57 7.35
C LEU A 231 1.32 -19.90 6.29
N PHE A 232 2.64 -19.99 6.44
CA PHE A 232 3.57 -19.46 5.44
C PHE A 232 3.31 -20.06 4.05
N LEU A 233 3.09 -21.38 3.97
CA LEU A 233 2.78 -22.07 2.72
C LEU A 233 1.41 -21.66 2.17
N ASP A 234 0.37 -21.58 3.00
CA ASP A 234 -0.96 -21.18 2.54
C ASP A 234 -0.92 -19.78 1.91
N MET A 235 -0.24 -18.83 2.57
CA MET A 235 0.00 -17.48 2.03
C MET A 235 0.79 -17.50 0.71
N LEU A 236 1.66 -18.48 0.50
CA LEU A 236 2.48 -18.60 -0.70
C LEU A 236 1.70 -19.18 -1.89
N TYR A 237 0.71 -20.03 -1.64
CA TYR A 237 -0.13 -20.61 -2.69
C TYR A 237 -1.31 -19.69 -3.05
N THR A 238 -1.95 -19.06 -2.06
CA THR A 238 -3.24 -18.38 -2.27
C THR A 238 -3.28 -16.95 -1.74
N SER A 239 -2.22 -16.50 -1.04
CA SER A 239 -2.22 -15.23 -0.29
C SER A 239 -3.36 -15.11 0.72
N SER A 240 -3.89 -16.26 1.17
CA SER A 240 -5.01 -16.34 2.10
C SER A 240 -4.90 -17.60 2.96
N THR A 241 -5.65 -17.63 4.05
CA THR A 241 -5.81 -18.82 4.89
C THR A 241 -7.24 -18.89 5.39
N CYS A 242 -7.82 -20.10 5.39
CA CYS A 242 -9.15 -20.35 5.95
C CYS A 242 -9.10 -20.75 7.44
N VAL A 243 -7.90 -20.88 8.01
CA VAL A 243 -7.71 -21.32 9.39
C VAL A 243 -7.61 -20.09 10.29
N GLU A 244 -8.33 -20.10 11.40
CA GLU A 244 -8.18 -19.08 12.43
C GLU A 244 -6.76 -19.15 13.00
N THR A 245 -5.95 -18.13 12.71
CA THR A 245 -4.55 -18.10 13.13
C THR A 245 -4.35 -17.20 14.33
N ASN A 246 -3.71 -17.73 15.37
CA ASN A 246 -3.28 -16.91 16.49
C ASN A 246 -2.03 -16.08 16.14
N LEU A 247 -1.77 -15.05 16.94
CA LEU A 247 -0.62 -14.15 16.79
C LEU A 247 0.72 -14.88 16.68
N LYS A 248 0.94 -15.94 17.48
CA LYS A 248 2.20 -16.68 17.47
C LYS A 248 2.43 -17.35 16.12
N THR A 249 1.40 -17.96 15.55
CA THR A 249 1.44 -18.56 14.22
C THR A 249 1.75 -17.52 13.14
N MET A 250 1.11 -16.35 13.20
CA MET A 250 1.36 -15.24 12.27
C MET A 250 2.81 -14.73 12.34
N LEU A 251 3.35 -14.57 13.55
CA LEU A 251 4.74 -14.13 13.73
C LEU A 251 5.73 -15.16 13.21
N VAL A 252 5.49 -16.46 13.39
CA VAL A 252 6.33 -17.52 12.79
C VAL A 252 6.27 -17.47 11.27
N ALA A 253 5.08 -17.31 10.68
CA ALA A 253 4.96 -17.18 9.22
C ALA A 253 5.69 -15.94 8.69
N LEU A 254 5.61 -14.81 9.41
CA LEU A 254 6.32 -13.58 9.08
C LEU A 254 7.84 -13.77 9.16
N ASP A 255 8.33 -14.48 10.17
CA ASP A 255 9.74 -14.84 10.32
C ASP A 255 10.24 -15.66 9.13
N LEU A 256 9.48 -16.66 8.70
CA LEU A 256 9.80 -17.51 7.55
C LEU A 256 9.78 -16.73 6.23
N ALA A 257 8.73 -15.93 6.00
CA ALA A 257 8.60 -15.09 4.82
C ALA A 257 9.77 -14.10 4.69
N HIS A 258 10.15 -13.44 5.79
CA HIS A 258 11.29 -12.53 5.83
C HIS A 258 12.62 -13.29 5.63
N ARG A 259 12.82 -14.41 6.33
CA ARG A 259 14.02 -15.27 6.23
C ARG A 259 14.27 -15.73 4.80
N TRP A 260 13.22 -16.05 4.07
CA TRP A 260 13.28 -16.52 2.70
C TRP A 260 12.98 -15.45 1.65
N GLN A 261 12.96 -14.17 2.04
CA GLN A 261 12.83 -13.03 1.13
C GLN A 261 11.58 -13.10 0.22
N VAL A 262 10.46 -13.54 0.78
CA VAL A 262 9.17 -13.55 0.07
C VAL A 262 8.43 -12.24 0.36
N SER A 263 8.86 -11.16 -0.29
CA SER A 263 8.47 -9.78 0.04
C SER A 263 6.95 -9.56 0.10
N HIS A 264 6.20 -10.05 -0.90
CA HIS A 264 4.75 -9.84 -0.93
C HIS A 264 4.02 -10.49 0.27
N ILE A 265 4.51 -11.64 0.76
CA ILE A 265 3.94 -12.28 1.96
C ILE A 265 4.34 -11.50 3.21
N VAL A 266 5.56 -10.97 3.28
CA VAL A 266 6.00 -10.10 4.39
C VAL A 266 5.08 -8.89 4.50
N ASP A 267 4.80 -8.24 3.38
CA ASP A 267 3.91 -7.07 3.34
C ASP A 267 2.49 -7.44 3.75
N THR A 268 1.94 -8.53 3.21
CA THR A 268 0.58 -9.00 3.52
C THR A 268 0.43 -9.37 4.99
N LEU A 269 1.38 -10.10 5.57
CA LEU A 269 1.37 -10.45 7.00
C LEU A 269 1.56 -9.21 7.89
N ALA A 270 2.41 -8.26 7.49
CA ALA A 270 2.59 -7.01 8.21
C ALA A 270 1.30 -6.16 8.22
N GLU A 271 0.56 -6.12 7.10
CA GLU A 271 -0.76 -5.48 7.04
C GLU A 271 -1.78 -6.20 7.94
N THR A 272 -1.81 -7.53 7.91
CA THR A 272 -2.75 -8.34 8.71
C THR A 272 -2.48 -8.23 10.22
N LEU A 273 -1.23 -7.97 10.62
CA LEU A 273 -0.86 -7.78 12.03
C LEU A 273 -1.22 -6.39 12.60
N GLN A 274 -1.43 -5.38 11.76
CA GLN A 274 -1.76 -4.02 12.24
C GLN A 274 -3.04 -3.92 13.07
N PRO A 275 -4.19 -4.52 12.65
CA PRO A 275 -5.41 -4.49 13.47
C PRO A 275 -5.30 -5.33 14.75
N GLU A 276 -4.37 -6.28 14.81
CA GLU A 276 -4.15 -7.17 15.96
C GLU A 276 -3.31 -6.53 17.08
N ILE A 277 -2.91 -5.26 16.94
CA ILE A 277 -2.12 -4.55 17.94
C ILE A 277 -3.01 -4.15 19.12
N ASP A 278 -2.79 -4.79 20.26
CA ASP A 278 -3.39 -4.51 21.55
C ASP A 278 -2.32 -4.47 22.66
N VAL A 279 -2.72 -4.30 23.92
CA VAL A 279 -1.77 -4.21 25.05
C VAL A 279 -0.95 -5.51 25.22
N GLY A 280 -1.55 -6.67 25.01
CA GLY A 280 -0.92 -7.98 25.17
C GLY A 280 -0.04 -8.38 23.98
N SER A 281 -0.43 -8.00 22.76
CA SER A 281 0.29 -8.33 21.53
C SER A 281 1.37 -7.30 21.17
N PHE A 282 1.28 -6.07 21.68
CA PHE A 282 2.15 -4.95 21.32
C PHE A 282 3.64 -5.29 21.35
N ALA A 283 4.12 -5.89 22.45
CA ALA A 283 5.55 -6.16 22.64
C ALA A 283 6.10 -7.08 21.53
N ALA A 284 5.37 -8.17 21.24
CA ALA A 284 5.79 -9.16 20.26
C ALA A 284 5.73 -8.61 18.83
N ILE A 285 4.66 -7.88 18.48
CA ILE A 285 4.51 -7.27 17.15
C ILE A 285 5.56 -6.17 16.93
N ALA A 286 5.76 -5.29 17.91
CA ALA A 286 6.74 -4.21 17.82
C ALA A 286 8.18 -4.74 17.72
N GLU A 287 8.53 -5.76 18.49
CA GLU A 287 9.84 -6.41 18.40
C GLU A 287 10.05 -7.03 17.02
N ALA A 288 9.07 -7.80 16.51
CA ALA A 288 9.14 -8.39 15.18
C ALA A 288 9.28 -7.33 14.08
N ALA A 289 8.55 -6.22 14.18
CA ALA A 289 8.60 -5.11 13.23
C ALA A 289 9.98 -4.43 13.20
N VAL A 290 10.60 -4.23 14.37
CA VAL A 290 11.92 -3.59 14.47
C VAL A 290 13.02 -4.53 13.97
N LEU A 291 13.03 -5.80 14.41
CA LEU A 291 14.06 -6.77 14.03
C LEU A 291 14.10 -7.05 12.52
N LYS A 292 12.97 -6.89 11.83
CA LYS A 292 12.83 -7.13 10.39
C LYS A 292 12.79 -5.84 9.55
N GLY A 293 12.90 -4.67 10.17
CA GLY A 293 12.87 -3.39 9.44
C GLY A 293 11.52 -3.06 8.77
N LEU A 294 10.39 -3.53 9.32
CA LEU A 294 9.06 -3.34 8.73
C LEU A 294 8.49 -1.96 9.08
N GLU A 295 8.80 -0.95 8.26
CA GLU A 295 8.49 0.47 8.57
C GLU A 295 6.99 0.78 8.75
N SER A 296 6.12 0.15 7.95
CA SER A 296 4.67 0.33 8.07
C SER A 296 4.15 -0.16 9.42
N LEU A 297 4.55 -1.36 9.82
CA LEU A 297 4.17 -1.98 11.08
C LEU A 297 4.83 -1.25 12.28
N GLN A 298 6.07 -0.80 12.15
CA GLN A 298 6.73 0.04 13.16
C GLN A 298 5.95 1.34 13.41
N ARG A 299 5.50 2.03 12.35
CA ARG A 299 4.68 3.24 12.47
C ARG A 299 3.33 2.94 13.15
N ALA A 300 2.69 1.83 12.82
CA ALA A 300 1.45 1.40 13.45
C ALA A 300 1.64 1.14 14.96
N CYS A 301 2.68 0.38 15.34
CA CYS A 301 3.05 0.15 16.72
C CYS A 301 3.34 1.48 17.46
N ALA A 302 4.17 2.36 16.89
CA ALA A 302 4.49 3.64 17.52
C ALA A 302 3.23 4.50 17.73
N ALA A 303 2.33 4.56 16.74
CA ALA A 303 1.08 5.29 16.83
C ALA A 303 0.13 4.72 17.90
N PHE A 304 0.04 3.40 18.03
CA PHE A 304 -0.73 2.75 19.08
C PHE A 304 -0.12 3.00 20.46
N GLY A 305 1.17 2.73 20.61
CA GLY A 305 1.90 2.88 21.86
C GLY A 305 1.89 4.31 22.39
N ALA A 306 1.95 5.33 21.51
CA ALA A 306 1.88 6.74 21.92
C ALA A 306 0.52 7.14 22.51
N LYS A 307 -0.57 6.48 22.06
CA LYS A 307 -1.94 6.77 22.52
C LYS A 307 -2.35 5.94 23.74
N ASN A 308 -1.72 4.80 23.97
CA ASN A 308 -2.10 3.87 25.02
C ASN A 308 -1.37 4.16 26.35
N CYS A 309 -2.11 4.55 27.39
CA CYS A 309 -1.55 4.94 28.69
C CYS A 309 -0.86 3.78 29.43
N GLU A 310 -1.34 2.53 29.26
CA GLU A 310 -0.75 1.35 29.89
C GLU A 310 0.63 1.05 29.30
N ILE A 311 0.74 1.06 27.97
CA ILE A 311 2.03 0.90 27.27
C ILE A 311 3.01 2.00 27.68
N GLN A 312 2.57 3.25 27.77
CA GLN A 312 3.42 4.35 28.26
C GLN A 312 3.89 4.14 29.71
N SER A 313 3.03 3.57 30.56
CA SER A 313 3.40 3.24 31.94
C SER A 313 4.40 2.07 32.01
N MET A 314 4.26 1.06 31.15
CA MET A 314 5.16 -0.09 31.03
C MET A 314 6.52 0.33 30.47
N LEU A 315 6.56 1.32 29.57
CA LEU A 315 7.78 1.89 29.02
C LEU A 315 8.65 2.54 30.11
N LYS A 316 8.02 3.31 31.01
CA LYS A 316 8.70 3.95 32.16
C LYS A 316 9.29 2.94 33.14
N LYS A 317 8.74 1.72 33.18
CA LYS A 317 9.23 0.62 34.02
C LYS A 317 10.27 -0.26 33.31
N ILE A 318 10.69 0.07 32.09
CA ILE A 318 11.65 -0.70 31.27
C ILE A 318 11.17 -2.16 31.11
N SER A 319 9.87 -2.34 30.87
CA SER A 319 9.26 -3.67 30.78
C SER A 319 9.35 -4.30 29.38
N PHE A 320 9.89 -3.58 28.39
CA PHE A 320 9.91 -4.01 26.99
C PHE A 320 11.32 -4.36 26.50
N PRO A 321 11.45 -5.18 25.44
CA PRO A 321 12.74 -5.43 24.81
C PRO A 321 13.42 -4.13 24.33
N PRO A 322 14.77 -4.07 24.27
CA PRO A 322 15.51 -2.88 23.86
C PRO A 322 15.09 -2.32 22.49
N ALA A 323 14.76 -3.21 21.55
CA ALA A 323 14.28 -2.85 20.22
C ALA A 323 12.99 -2.00 20.28
N VAL A 324 12.05 -2.38 21.15
CA VAL A 324 10.78 -1.69 21.34
C VAL A 324 10.97 -0.37 22.09
N GLN A 325 11.88 -0.32 23.06
CA GLN A 325 12.23 0.92 23.77
C GLN A 325 12.78 1.98 22.81
N LYS A 326 13.68 1.57 21.89
CA LYS A 326 14.24 2.44 20.86
C LYS A 326 13.17 2.97 19.90
N LEU A 327 12.26 2.11 19.46
CA LEU A 327 11.12 2.50 18.61
C LEU A 327 10.26 3.59 19.27
N MET A 328 10.08 3.49 20.60
CA MET A 328 9.26 4.43 21.39
C MET A 328 10.03 5.67 21.88
N GLY A 329 11.30 5.84 21.50
CA GLY A 329 12.11 7.01 21.85
C GLY A 329 12.60 7.08 23.31
N ALA A 330 12.72 5.93 24.00
CA ALA A 330 13.30 5.90 25.35
C ALA A 330 14.84 6.10 25.32
N PRO A 331 15.43 6.79 26.32
CA PRO A 331 16.87 7.01 26.36
C PRO A 331 17.65 5.69 26.51
N GLU A 332 18.71 5.52 25.71
CA GLU A 332 19.58 4.34 25.73
C GLU A 332 20.17 4.13 27.13
N THR A 333 19.84 3.00 27.76
CA THR A 333 20.59 2.55 28.94
C THR A 333 21.79 1.76 28.43
N GLN A 334 22.99 2.34 28.54
CA GLN A 334 24.24 1.65 28.26
C GLN A 334 24.32 0.38 29.12
N GLN A 335 24.31 -0.80 28.49
CA GLN A 335 24.70 -2.03 29.18
C GLN A 335 26.23 -2.03 29.35
N PRO A 336 26.77 -2.53 30.48
CA PRO A 336 28.20 -2.60 30.68
C PRO A 336 28.81 -3.61 29.71
N GLU A 337 29.83 -3.17 28.98
CA GLU A 337 30.64 -4.01 28.08
C GLU A 337 31.05 -5.31 28.79
N GLN A 338 30.62 -6.44 28.24
CA GLN A 338 31.16 -7.74 28.62
C GLN A 338 32.65 -7.76 28.26
N GLY A 339 33.49 -7.70 29.28
CA GLY A 339 34.94 -7.72 29.14
C GLY A 339 35.42 -8.92 28.34
N THR A 340 36.21 -8.63 27.30
CA THR A 340 37.00 -9.60 26.53
C THR A 340 37.75 -10.58 27.45
N PRO A 341 37.72 -11.90 27.17
CA PRO A 341 38.50 -12.86 27.93
C PRO A 341 40.00 -12.65 27.66
N LYS A 342 40.76 -12.33 28.72
CA LYS A 342 42.22 -12.24 28.69
C LYS A 342 42.79 -13.58 28.20
N ARG A 343 43.49 -13.56 27.05
CA ARG A 343 44.38 -14.63 26.60
C ARG A 343 45.35 -14.98 27.72
N ARG A 344 45.24 -16.21 28.26
CA ARG A 344 46.33 -16.81 29.05
C ARG A 344 47.44 -17.22 28.09
N ARG A 345 48.65 -16.69 28.31
CA ARG A 345 49.88 -17.22 27.73
C ARG A 345 50.15 -18.59 28.35
N PHE A 346 50.31 -19.60 27.50
CA PHE A 346 51.26 -20.69 27.68
C PHE A 346 51.93 -20.94 26.34
#